data_AF-A0A371M4Q2-F1
#
_entry.id   AF-A0A371M4Q2-F1
#
_cell.length_a   1.000
_cell.length_b   1.000
_cell.length_c   1.000
_cell.angle_alpha   90.00
_cell.angle_beta   90.00
_cell.angle_gamma   90.00
#
_symmetry.space_group_name_H-M   'P 1'
#
loop_
_entity.id
_entity.type
_entity.pdbx_description
1 polymer ?
#
loop_
_entity_poly.entity_id
_entity_poly.type
_entity_poly.pdbx_seq_one_letter_code
_entity_poly.pdbx_strand_id
1 'polypeptide(L)'
;MSHENAVGSIEIQNVVASTEVPVELDLERLSLDMDGTDYDPENFPGLVYRTRDPKSACLVFRSGKIVCTGADSVDDVSTAIETLFDEFTDLGVPVPEDADITVQNIVSSADLGEALNLNALAIGLGLEAVEYEPEQFPGLVYRLDEPSVVVLMFGSGKIVITGAKRTADAEAALKTVDEDVRELGLFG
;
A
#
# COMPACT_ATOMS: atom_id res chain seq x y z
N MET A 1 -22.01 6.98 17.42
CA MET A 1 -21.47 8.08 16.59
C MET A 1 -21.95 7.93 15.13
N SER A 2 -22.00 8.97 14.30
CA SER A 2 -22.47 8.86 12.89
C SER A 2 -21.46 8.13 12.00
N HIS A 3 -21.90 7.48 10.92
CA HIS A 3 -21.04 6.82 9.92
C HIS A 3 -19.96 7.76 9.34
N GLU A 4 -20.25 9.06 9.27
CA GLU A 4 -19.32 10.08 8.78
C GLU A 4 -18.02 10.20 9.62
N ASN A 5 -18.06 9.87 10.92
CA ASN A 5 -16.87 10.01 11.77
C ASN A 5 -15.83 8.90 11.54
N ALA A 6 -16.26 7.69 11.17
CA ALA A 6 -15.33 6.58 10.92
C ALA A 6 -14.64 6.75 9.56
N VAL A 7 -15.40 7.07 8.51
CA VAL A 7 -14.82 7.36 7.18
C VAL A 7 -13.88 8.57 7.21
N GLY A 8 -14.19 9.57 8.04
CA GLY A 8 -13.34 10.75 8.23
C GLY A 8 -11.99 10.49 8.92
N SER A 9 -11.72 9.28 9.45
CA SER A 9 -10.46 8.93 10.10
C SER A 9 -9.48 8.17 9.18
N ILE A 10 -9.85 7.90 7.92
CA ILE A 10 -9.00 7.14 7.01
C ILE A 10 -7.75 7.95 6.63
N GLU A 11 -6.59 7.32 6.81
CA GLU A 11 -5.29 7.91 6.52
C GLU A 11 -4.45 6.93 5.70
N ILE A 12 -3.95 7.37 4.55
CA ILE A 12 -2.99 6.58 3.76
C ILE A 12 -1.69 6.46 4.56
N GLN A 13 -1.17 5.25 4.64
CA GLN A 13 0.07 4.92 5.36
C GLN A 13 1.19 4.52 4.40
N ASN A 14 0.83 4.04 3.20
CA ASN A 14 1.79 3.66 2.19
C ASN A 14 1.10 3.48 0.83
N VAL A 15 1.74 3.94 -0.24
CA VAL A 15 1.37 3.66 -1.63
C VAL A 15 2.49 2.89 -2.31
N VAL A 16 2.10 1.86 -3.07
CA VAL A 16 2.97 1.11 -3.96
C VAL A 16 2.49 1.34 -5.38
N ALA A 17 3.38 1.78 -6.25
CA ALA A 17 3.12 1.94 -7.68
C ALA A 17 4.17 1.22 -8.51
N SER A 18 3.85 0.96 -9.76
CA SER A 18 4.80 0.42 -10.73
C SER A 18 4.69 1.13 -12.05
N THR A 19 5.79 1.15 -12.77
CA THR A 19 5.89 1.61 -14.15
C THR A 19 6.97 0.80 -14.87
N GLU A 20 7.21 1.09 -16.14
CA GLU A 20 8.26 0.45 -16.91
C GLU A 20 8.88 1.40 -17.94
N VAL A 21 10.16 1.20 -18.21
CA VAL A 21 10.84 1.80 -19.37
C VAL A 21 11.04 0.74 -20.46
N PRO A 22 10.96 1.10 -21.75
CA PRO A 22 10.91 0.15 -22.86
C PRO A 22 12.31 -0.36 -23.28
N VAL A 23 13.25 -0.41 -22.34
CA VAL A 23 14.64 -0.79 -22.58
C VAL A 23 15.16 -1.66 -21.45
N GLU A 24 16.10 -2.55 -21.77
CA GLU A 24 16.88 -3.23 -20.74
C GLU A 24 17.88 -2.25 -20.11
N LEU A 25 18.00 -2.33 -18.78
CA LEU A 25 18.82 -1.43 -17.99
C LEU A 25 20.11 -2.11 -17.52
N ASP A 26 21.23 -1.45 -17.75
CA ASP A 26 22.52 -1.83 -17.17
C ASP A 26 22.60 -1.32 -15.73
N LEU A 27 22.10 -2.14 -14.79
CA LEU A 27 22.03 -1.77 -13.38
C LEU A 27 23.40 -1.51 -12.74
N GLU A 28 24.47 -2.15 -13.23
CA GLU A 28 25.83 -1.91 -12.74
C GLU A 28 26.26 -0.49 -13.08
N ARG A 29 26.06 -0.07 -14.34
CA ARG A 29 26.33 1.31 -14.76
C ARG A 29 25.49 2.32 -14.00
N LEU A 30 24.17 2.10 -13.91
CA LEU A 30 23.29 3.00 -13.17
C LEU A 30 23.74 3.16 -11.71
N SER A 31 24.17 2.07 -11.05
CA SER A 31 24.63 2.14 -9.66
C SER A 31 25.92 2.92 -9.44
N LEU A 32 26.74 3.07 -10.50
CA LEU A 32 27.98 3.84 -10.45
C LEU A 32 27.75 5.33 -10.76
N ASP A 33 26.77 5.62 -11.62
CA ASP A 33 26.51 6.96 -12.14
C ASP A 33 25.43 7.71 -11.34
N MET A 34 24.57 7.01 -10.59
CA MET A 34 23.50 7.61 -9.78
C MET A 34 23.85 7.64 -8.29
N ASP A 35 23.53 8.75 -7.63
CA ASP A 35 23.61 8.85 -6.18
C ASP A 35 22.41 8.18 -5.50
N GLY A 36 22.61 7.68 -4.27
CA GLY A 36 21.51 7.12 -3.46
C GLY A 36 21.00 5.76 -3.95
N THR A 37 21.77 5.07 -4.79
CA THR A 37 21.50 3.70 -5.22
C THR A 37 22.21 2.66 -4.35
N ASP A 38 21.57 1.51 -4.19
CA ASP A 38 22.14 0.30 -3.60
C ASP A 38 21.86 -0.87 -4.55
N TYR A 39 22.92 -1.52 -5.04
CA TYR A 39 22.83 -2.63 -5.97
C TYR A 39 23.80 -3.75 -5.57
N ASP A 40 23.22 -4.84 -5.09
CA ASP A 40 23.93 -6.07 -4.74
C ASP A 40 23.14 -7.27 -5.29
N PRO A 41 23.45 -7.74 -6.51
CA PRO A 41 22.69 -8.80 -7.18
C PRO A 41 22.78 -10.17 -6.48
N GLU A 42 23.73 -10.37 -5.56
CA GLU A 42 23.78 -11.60 -4.75
C GLU A 42 22.66 -11.62 -3.68
N ASN A 43 22.28 -10.44 -3.19
CA ASN A 43 21.25 -10.26 -2.15
C ASN A 43 19.87 -9.90 -2.74
N PHE A 44 19.81 -9.06 -3.76
CA PHE A 44 18.57 -8.62 -4.39
C PHE A 44 18.78 -8.32 -5.90
N PRO A 45 17.97 -8.89 -6.80
CA PRO A 45 18.22 -8.80 -8.25
C PRO A 45 17.97 -7.42 -8.88
N GLY A 46 17.42 -6.46 -8.14
CA GLY A 46 17.14 -5.10 -8.62
C GLY A 46 18.07 -4.06 -7.97
N LEU A 47 18.18 -2.90 -8.60
CA LEU A 47 18.81 -1.72 -8.02
C LEU A 47 17.77 -0.98 -7.15
N VAL A 48 18.15 -0.59 -5.94
CA VAL A 48 17.32 0.19 -5.03
C VAL A 48 17.75 1.64 -5.10
N TYR A 49 16.93 2.51 -5.69
CA TYR A 49 17.13 3.96 -5.69
C TYR A 49 16.25 4.60 -4.60
N ARG A 50 16.80 5.51 -3.80
CA ARG A 50 16.08 6.17 -2.70
C ARG A 50 15.97 7.67 -2.92
N THR A 51 14.73 8.15 -3.01
CA THR A 51 14.42 9.58 -3.03
C THR A 51 14.40 10.16 -1.61
N ARG A 52 14.73 11.45 -1.48
CA ARG A 52 14.73 12.15 -0.18
C ARG A 52 13.41 12.84 0.11
N ASP A 53 12.84 13.49 -0.91
CA ASP A 53 11.59 14.25 -0.82
C ASP A 53 10.83 14.15 -2.17
N PRO A 54 9.70 13.44 -2.23
CA PRO A 54 9.15 12.61 -1.16
C PRO A 54 10.07 11.43 -0.84
N LYS A 55 10.08 10.99 0.42
CA LYS A 55 10.91 9.85 0.84
C LYS A 55 10.31 8.56 0.30
N SER A 56 11.00 7.87 -0.59
CA SER A 56 10.52 6.62 -1.19
C SER A 56 11.68 5.73 -1.65
N ALA A 57 11.36 4.51 -2.05
CA ALA A 57 12.31 3.57 -2.63
C ALA A 57 11.77 3.03 -3.95
N CYS A 58 12.52 3.25 -5.03
CA CYS A 58 12.29 2.67 -6.34
C CYS A 58 13.16 1.42 -6.51
N LEU A 59 12.52 0.29 -6.77
CA LEU A 59 13.17 -0.97 -7.12
C LEU A 59 13.19 -1.07 -8.65
N VAL A 60 14.38 -0.94 -9.23
CA VAL A 60 14.62 -0.93 -10.67
C VAL A 60 15.16 -2.29 -11.09
N PHE A 61 14.51 -2.93 -12.06
CA PHE A 61 14.92 -4.23 -12.57
C PHE A 61 15.56 -4.11 -13.95
N ARG A 62 16.47 -5.04 -14.28
CA ARG A 62 17.14 -5.09 -15.59
C ARG A 62 16.17 -5.10 -16.78
N SER A 63 14.96 -5.63 -16.59
CA SER A 63 13.92 -5.66 -17.61
C SER A 63 13.28 -4.30 -17.92
N GLY A 64 13.67 -3.23 -17.23
CA GLY A 64 13.03 -1.91 -17.32
C GLY A 64 11.82 -1.75 -16.39
N LYS A 65 11.39 -2.81 -15.69
CA LYS A 65 10.31 -2.73 -14.70
C LYS A 65 10.78 -1.93 -13.49
N ILE A 66 9.92 -1.06 -12.98
CA ILE A 66 10.15 -0.23 -11.80
C ILE A 66 9.00 -0.41 -10.82
N VAL A 67 9.31 -0.58 -9.54
CA VAL A 67 8.33 -0.61 -8.45
C VAL A 67 8.72 0.42 -7.39
N CYS A 68 7.87 1.40 -7.13
CA CYS A 68 8.07 2.40 -6.10
C CYS A 68 7.20 2.11 -4.87
N THR A 69 7.77 2.26 -3.68
CA THR A 69 7.10 2.03 -2.39
C THR A 69 7.62 3.00 -1.32
N GLY A 70 6.86 3.17 -0.25
CA GLY A 70 7.22 4.01 0.89
C GLY A 70 6.68 5.44 0.83
N ALA A 71 5.88 5.75 -0.19
CA ALA A 71 5.23 7.05 -0.34
C ALA A 71 3.95 7.13 0.51
N ASP A 72 3.67 8.31 1.07
CA ASP A 72 2.49 8.55 1.91
C ASP A 72 1.24 8.94 1.11
N SER A 73 1.37 9.18 -0.19
CA SER A 73 0.26 9.52 -1.08
C SER A 73 0.48 9.06 -2.52
N VAL A 74 -0.59 9.11 -3.33
CA VAL A 74 -0.53 8.78 -4.76
C VAL A 74 0.27 9.83 -5.55
N ASP A 75 0.22 11.09 -5.12
CA ASP A 75 0.98 12.17 -5.75
C ASP A 75 2.48 12.03 -5.42
N ASP A 76 2.81 11.66 -4.18
CA ASP A 76 4.20 11.44 -3.75
C ASP A 76 4.84 10.26 -4.47
N VAL A 77 4.13 9.14 -4.62
CA VAL A 77 4.70 7.98 -5.35
C VAL A 77 4.95 8.32 -6.82
N SER A 78 4.09 9.15 -7.42
CA SER A 78 4.25 9.61 -8.80
C SER A 78 5.45 10.55 -8.92
N THR A 79 5.57 11.52 -8.01
CA THR A 79 6.72 12.45 -7.93
C THR A 79 8.04 11.71 -7.73
N ALA A 80 8.06 10.65 -6.90
CA ALA A 80 9.25 9.83 -6.68
C ALA A 80 9.69 9.08 -7.95
N ILE A 81 8.72 8.60 -8.74
CA ILE A 81 8.99 7.93 -10.02
C ILE A 81 9.46 8.95 -11.07
N GLU A 82 8.84 10.12 -11.14
CA GLU A 82 9.27 11.22 -12.02
C GLU A 82 10.71 11.66 -11.72
N THR A 83 11.06 11.75 -10.44
CA THR A 83 12.45 12.05 -10.03
C THR A 83 13.44 10.99 -10.52
N LEU A 84 13.07 9.71 -10.50
CA LEU A 84 13.89 8.64 -11.08
C LEU A 84 13.99 8.78 -12.61
N PHE A 85 12.92 9.18 -13.27
CA PHE A 85 12.90 9.40 -14.73
C PHE A 85 13.79 10.57 -15.17
N ASP A 86 13.88 11.62 -14.36
CA ASP A 86 14.81 12.72 -14.61
C ASP A 86 16.26 12.24 -14.56
N GLU A 87 16.65 11.47 -13.53
CA GLU A 87 17.99 10.85 -13.43
C GLU A 87 18.29 9.93 -14.62
N PHE A 88 17.31 9.13 -15.04
CA PHE A 88 17.44 8.29 -16.23
C PHE A 88 17.65 9.11 -17.50
N THR A 89 16.91 10.20 -17.66
CA THR A 89 17.02 11.09 -18.81
C THR A 89 18.39 11.76 -18.87
N ASP A 90 18.91 12.22 -17.73
CA ASP A 90 20.24 12.82 -17.63
C ASP A 90 21.37 11.84 -17.99
N LEU A 91 21.16 10.55 -17.73
CA LEU A 91 22.06 9.46 -18.12
C LEU A 91 21.81 8.92 -19.54
N GLY A 92 20.84 9.49 -20.27
CA GLY A 92 20.50 9.10 -21.64
C GLY A 92 19.72 7.79 -21.75
N VAL A 93 19.11 7.33 -20.67
CA VAL A 93 18.17 6.20 -20.67
C VAL A 93 16.84 6.68 -21.27
N PRO A 94 16.30 6.02 -22.30
CA PRO A 94 15.01 6.38 -22.88
C PRO A 94 13.86 6.19 -21.89
N VAL A 95 13.20 7.28 -21.53
CA VAL A 95 11.95 7.30 -20.76
C VAL A 95 10.79 7.71 -21.69
N PRO A 96 9.65 6.99 -21.70
CA PRO A 96 8.48 7.43 -22.45
C PRO A 96 7.90 8.74 -21.89
N GLU A 97 7.52 9.68 -22.76
CA GLU A 97 6.87 10.94 -22.35
C GLU A 97 5.55 10.70 -21.59
N ASP A 98 4.81 9.65 -21.98
CA ASP A 98 3.53 9.25 -21.39
C ASP A 98 3.66 7.93 -20.61
N ALA A 99 4.72 7.76 -19.82
CA ALA A 99 4.92 6.54 -19.04
C ALA A 99 3.78 6.30 -18.04
N ASP A 100 3.07 5.17 -18.18
CA ASP A 100 1.96 4.81 -17.30
C ASP A 100 2.47 4.46 -15.89
N ILE A 101 2.07 5.24 -14.89
CA ILE A 101 2.27 4.94 -13.47
C ILE A 101 1.01 4.27 -12.93
N THR A 102 1.11 2.99 -12.59
CA THR A 102 -0.02 2.20 -12.09
C THR A 102 0.10 1.96 -10.58
N VAL A 103 -0.89 2.42 -9.81
CA VAL A 103 -1.01 2.08 -8.38
C VAL A 103 -1.31 0.59 -8.24
N GLN A 104 -0.46 -0.10 -7.49
CA GLN A 104 -0.56 -1.53 -7.23
C GLN A 104 -1.21 -1.82 -5.89
N ASN A 105 -0.95 -0.98 -4.89
CA ASN A 105 -1.51 -1.14 -3.54
C ASN A 105 -1.53 0.20 -2.79
N ILE A 106 -2.57 0.41 -2.01
CA ILE A 106 -2.70 1.48 -1.03
C ILE A 106 -2.96 0.81 0.32
N VAL A 107 -2.10 1.08 1.28
CA VAL A 107 -2.30 0.71 2.67
C VAL A 107 -2.87 1.92 3.39
N SER A 108 -4.02 1.75 4.01
CA SER A 108 -4.69 2.81 4.79
C SER A 108 -4.90 2.33 6.22
N SER A 109 -4.93 3.26 7.16
CA SER A 109 -5.39 2.98 8.52
C SER A 109 -6.60 3.85 8.86
N ALA A 110 -7.38 3.40 9.82
CA ALA A 110 -8.54 4.13 10.34
C ALA A 110 -8.79 3.74 11.79
N ASP A 111 -9.66 4.49 12.46
CA ASP A 111 -10.10 4.22 13.82
C ASP A 111 -11.63 4.29 13.88
N LEU A 112 -12.26 3.21 14.35
CA LEU A 112 -13.70 3.18 14.63
C LEU A 112 -14.07 3.96 15.90
N GLY A 113 -13.09 4.30 16.74
CA GLY A 113 -13.24 5.09 17.95
C GLY A 113 -13.80 4.34 19.15
N GLU A 114 -14.04 3.04 19.03
CA GLU A 114 -14.62 2.18 20.06
C GLU A 114 -13.93 0.80 20.09
N ALA A 115 -13.84 0.20 21.28
CA ALA A 115 -13.23 -1.11 21.43
C ALA A 115 -14.08 -2.21 20.78
N LEU A 116 -13.40 -3.20 20.20
CA LEU A 116 -14.03 -4.28 19.44
C LEU A 116 -13.88 -5.61 20.18
N ASN A 117 -14.99 -6.36 20.26
CA ASN A 117 -14.94 -7.75 20.68
C ASN A 117 -14.61 -8.66 19.49
N LEU A 118 -13.31 -8.86 19.23
CA LEU A 118 -12.84 -9.64 18.09
C LEU A 118 -13.34 -11.10 18.09
N ASN A 119 -13.51 -11.71 19.26
CA ASN A 119 -14.08 -13.07 19.36
C ASN A 119 -15.52 -13.10 18.84
N ALA A 120 -16.32 -12.12 19.24
CA ALA A 120 -17.70 -12.02 18.78
C ALA A 120 -17.78 -11.68 17.29
N LEU A 121 -16.90 -10.80 16.79
CA LEU A 121 -16.83 -10.43 15.39
C LEU A 121 -16.46 -11.63 14.50
N ALA A 122 -15.49 -12.44 14.91
CA ALA A 122 -15.10 -13.65 14.17
C ALA A 122 -16.28 -14.63 14.02
N ILE A 123 -17.13 -14.74 15.05
CA ILE A 123 -18.33 -15.57 15.01
C ILE A 123 -19.41 -14.92 14.12
N GLY A 124 -19.64 -13.62 14.28
CA GLY A 124 -20.72 -12.88 13.63
C GLY A 124 -20.52 -12.66 12.12
N LEU A 125 -19.30 -12.35 11.70
CA LEU A 125 -18.93 -12.14 10.29
C LEU A 125 -18.82 -13.46 9.50
N GLY A 126 -18.69 -14.58 10.21
CA GLY A 126 -18.56 -15.90 9.61
C GLY A 126 -17.11 -16.31 9.35
N LEU A 127 -16.82 -17.58 9.67
CA LEU A 127 -15.47 -18.16 9.60
C LEU A 127 -14.93 -18.35 8.16
N GLU A 128 -15.76 -18.15 7.14
CA GLU A 128 -15.35 -18.28 5.73
C GLU A 128 -14.62 -17.02 5.24
N ALA A 129 -14.95 -15.85 5.78
CA ALA A 129 -14.37 -14.56 5.39
C ALA A 129 -13.36 -14.03 6.42
N VAL A 130 -13.31 -14.63 7.62
CA VAL A 130 -12.53 -14.14 8.75
C VAL A 130 -11.57 -15.19 9.30
N GLU A 131 -10.34 -14.76 9.57
CA GLU A 131 -9.32 -15.53 10.30
C GLU A 131 -8.96 -14.79 11.60
N TYR A 132 -9.12 -15.44 12.75
CA TYR A 132 -8.73 -14.87 14.05
C TYR A 132 -8.11 -15.92 14.96
N GLU A 133 -6.79 -15.84 15.12
CA GLU A 133 -5.98 -16.74 15.95
C GLU A 133 -5.08 -15.87 16.85
N PRO A 134 -5.58 -15.37 18.01
CA PRO A 134 -4.90 -14.35 18.81
C PRO A 134 -3.51 -14.75 19.33
N GLU A 135 -3.26 -16.05 19.48
CA GLU A 135 -1.96 -16.60 19.86
C GLU A 135 -0.92 -16.51 18.73
N GLN A 136 -1.35 -16.37 17.48
CA GLN A 136 -0.48 -16.21 16.31
C GLN A 136 -0.41 -14.74 15.86
N PHE A 137 -1.54 -14.04 15.88
CA PHE A 137 -1.63 -12.64 15.46
C PHE A 137 -2.73 -11.91 16.24
N PRO A 138 -2.47 -10.73 16.84
CA PRO A 138 -3.42 -10.06 17.73
C PRO A 138 -4.63 -9.41 17.02
N GLY A 139 -4.62 -9.30 15.70
CA GLY A 139 -5.72 -8.74 14.92
C GLY A 139 -6.60 -9.82 14.28
N LEU A 140 -7.85 -9.45 13.99
CA LEU A 140 -8.76 -10.23 13.17
C LEU A 140 -8.52 -9.87 11.70
N VAL A 141 -8.33 -10.86 10.84
CA VAL A 141 -8.18 -10.69 9.40
C VAL A 141 -9.53 -10.91 8.75
N TYR A 142 -10.08 -9.87 8.11
CA TYR A 142 -11.34 -9.92 7.39
C TYR A 142 -11.11 -9.65 5.91
N ARG A 143 -11.49 -10.60 5.05
CA ARG A 143 -11.35 -10.49 3.59
C ARG A 143 -12.67 -10.05 2.97
N LEU A 144 -12.65 -8.90 2.31
CA LEU A 144 -13.79 -8.39 1.55
C LEU A 144 -13.61 -8.77 0.08
N ASP A 145 -14.69 -9.19 -0.57
CA ASP A 145 -14.70 -9.47 -2.01
C ASP A 145 -14.95 -8.21 -2.84
N GLU A 146 -15.80 -7.30 -2.34
CA GLU A 146 -16.17 -6.06 -3.01
C GLU A 146 -16.18 -4.86 -2.04
N PRO A 147 -15.17 -3.97 -2.10
CA PRO A 147 -13.96 -4.08 -2.93
C PRO A 147 -13.04 -5.21 -2.45
N SER A 148 -12.26 -5.78 -3.37
CA SER A 148 -11.35 -6.90 -3.05
C SER A 148 -10.17 -6.40 -2.22
N VAL A 149 -10.28 -6.48 -0.90
CA VAL A 149 -9.28 -5.98 0.07
C VAL A 149 -9.18 -6.90 1.29
N VAL A 150 -8.09 -6.72 2.04
CA VAL A 150 -7.91 -7.35 3.35
C VAL A 150 -7.94 -6.26 4.41
N VAL A 151 -8.80 -6.46 5.41
CA VAL A 151 -8.97 -5.59 6.56
C VAL A 151 -8.38 -6.30 7.78
N LEU A 152 -7.50 -5.62 8.51
CA LEU A 152 -6.99 -6.06 9.81
C LEU A 152 -7.67 -5.23 10.88
N MET A 153 -8.40 -5.87 11.79
CA MET A 153 -9.14 -5.23 12.86
C MET A 153 -8.51 -5.55 14.20
N PHE A 154 -8.29 -4.54 15.04
CA PHE A 154 -7.69 -4.71 16.36
C PHE A 154 -8.71 -4.43 17.46
N GLY A 155 -8.58 -5.09 18.60
CA GLY A 155 -9.51 -4.92 19.73
C GLY A 155 -9.61 -3.47 20.24
N SER A 156 -8.65 -2.62 19.90
CA SER A 156 -8.69 -1.19 20.23
C SER A 156 -9.63 -0.35 19.35
N GLY A 157 -10.21 -0.91 18.28
CA GLY A 157 -10.95 -0.14 17.26
C GLY A 157 -10.14 0.31 16.06
N LYS A 158 -8.81 0.09 16.10
CA LYS A 158 -7.93 0.41 14.97
C LYS A 158 -8.14 -0.58 13.83
N ILE A 159 -8.07 -0.06 12.62
CA ILE A 159 -8.22 -0.80 11.37
C ILE A 159 -7.03 -0.51 10.47
N VAL A 160 -6.54 -1.54 9.77
CA VAL A 160 -5.62 -1.41 8.63
C VAL A 160 -6.26 -2.05 7.40
N ILE A 161 -6.27 -1.36 6.27
CA ILE A 161 -6.83 -1.82 5.00
C ILE A 161 -5.68 -1.93 4.00
N THR A 162 -5.55 -3.07 3.32
CA THR A 162 -4.55 -3.31 2.27
C THR A 162 -5.16 -4.08 1.11
N GLY A 163 -4.59 -3.93 -0.08
CA GLY A 163 -5.08 -4.51 -1.33
C GLY A 163 -5.85 -3.52 -2.22
N ALA A 164 -6.21 -2.35 -1.68
CA ALA A 164 -6.89 -1.31 -2.43
C ALA A 164 -5.97 -0.73 -3.53
N LYS A 165 -6.52 -0.41 -4.70
CA LYS A 165 -5.80 0.30 -5.78
C LYS A 165 -6.23 1.74 -5.94
N ARG A 166 -7.34 2.12 -5.30
CA ARG A 166 -7.88 3.48 -5.27
C ARG A 166 -8.26 3.81 -3.84
N THR A 167 -8.12 5.07 -3.46
CA THR A 167 -8.52 5.56 -2.12
C THR A 167 -9.99 5.27 -1.82
N ALA A 168 -10.85 5.46 -2.82
CA ALA A 168 -12.28 5.14 -2.74
C ALA A 168 -12.58 3.67 -2.42
N ASP A 169 -11.70 2.73 -2.81
CA ASP A 169 -11.87 1.31 -2.45
C ASP A 169 -11.60 1.11 -0.94
N ALA A 170 -10.62 1.80 -0.37
CA ALA A 170 -10.35 1.74 1.06
C ALA A 170 -11.47 2.41 1.88
N GLU A 171 -12.00 3.53 1.40
CA GLU A 171 -13.17 4.21 2.01
C GLU A 171 -14.42 3.33 1.99
N ALA A 172 -14.70 2.68 0.85
CA ALA A 172 -15.83 1.77 0.71
C ALA A 172 -15.68 0.55 1.64
N ALA A 173 -14.49 -0.04 1.72
CA ALA A 173 -14.20 -1.13 2.64
C ALA A 173 -14.42 -0.73 4.11
N LEU A 174 -13.93 0.44 4.52
CA LEU A 174 -14.13 0.96 5.87
C LEU A 174 -15.61 1.15 6.20
N LYS A 175 -16.39 1.64 5.23
CA LYS A 175 -17.83 1.80 5.36
C LYS A 175 -18.52 0.45 5.57
N THR A 176 -18.20 -0.57 4.77
CA THR A 176 -18.73 -1.92 4.94
C THR A 176 -18.42 -2.47 6.34
N VAL A 177 -17.17 -2.33 6.78
CA VAL A 177 -16.76 -2.80 8.12
C VAL A 177 -17.49 -2.08 9.25
N ASP A 178 -17.66 -0.76 9.17
CA ASP A 178 -18.41 0.00 10.18
C ASP A 178 -19.90 -0.40 10.21
N GLU A 179 -20.50 -0.70 9.06
CA GLU A 179 -21.87 -1.24 8.95
C GLU A 179 -21.97 -2.63 9.61
N ASP A 180 -21.09 -3.56 9.25
CA ASP A 180 -21.10 -4.93 9.79
C ASP A 180 -20.92 -4.96 11.32
N VAL A 181 -19.97 -4.19 11.85
CA VAL A 181 -19.71 -4.11 13.30
C VAL A 181 -20.94 -3.57 14.04
N ARG A 182 -21.63 -2.59 13.46
CA ARG A 182 -22.84 -1.98 14.04
C ARG A 182 -24.03 -2.93 14.02
N GLU A 183 -24.25 -3.62 12.91
CA GLU A 183 -25.37 -4.57 12.77
C GLU A 183 -25.27 -5.72 13.77
N LEU A 184 -24.05 -6.20 14.01
CA LEU A 184 -23.80 -7.26 14.98
C LEU A 184 -23.92 -6.76 16.44
N GLY A 185 -23.94 -5.44 16.67
CA GLY A 185 -24.04 -4.84 18.01
C GLY A 185 -22.84 -5.13 18.90
N LEU A 186 -21.66 -5.28 18.31
CA LEU A 186 -20.46 -5.81 18.98
C LEU A 186 -19.48 -4.75 19.47
N PHE A 187 -19.95 -3.52 19.67
CA PHE A 187 -19.23 -2.53 20.47
C PHE A 187 -19.20 -3.02 21.93
N GLY A 188 -17.99 -3.08 22.48
CA GLY A 188 -17.71 -3.57 23.84
C GLY A 188 -17.98 -2.55 24.94
#